data_AF-A0A4R3AI60-F1
#
_entry.id   AF-A0A4R3AI60-F1
#
_cell.length_a   1.000
_cell.length_b   1.000
_cell.length_c   1.000
_cell.angle_alpha   90.00
_cell.angle_beta   90.00
_cell.angle_gamma   90.00
#
_symmetry.space_group_name_H-M   'P 1'
#
loop_
_entity.id
_entity.type
_entity.pdbx_description
1 polymer ?
#
loop_
_entity_poly.entity_id
_entity_poly.type
_entity_poly.pdbx_seq_one_letter_code
_entity_poly.pdbx_strand_id
1 'polypeptide(L)'
;MTIKRYDIFLDNKKIGATALEKADAPMGVVFGRVTLDNINSYYDFLKTYCLTNNIVIITDYPDDKFIGTANIPNLKVVNPNGIEIKGEVTNIEGMDDDVFEITISGVPYPFFEEEFPHHVKIYNDQFKDIQ
;
A
#
# COMPACT_ATOMS: atom_id res chain seq x y z
N MET A 1 10.61 -13.12 13.12
CA MET A 1 10.50 -12.72 11.70
C MET A 1 11.09 -11.34 11.57
N THR A 2 12.01 -11.12 10.64
CA THR A 2 12.48 -9.79 10.28
C THR A 2 11.40 -9.15 9.42
N ILE A 3 10.82 -8.04 9.86
CA ILE A 3 9.83 -7.30 9.06
C ILE A 3 10.58 -6.66 7.89
N LYS A 4 10.25 -7.06 6.66
CA LYS A 4 10.79 -6.43 5.45
C LYS A 4 10.17 -5.04 5.34
N ARG A 5 11.00 -4.03 5.09
CA ARG A 5 10.56 -2.65 4.89
C ARG A 5 10.64 -2.33 3.40
N TYR A 6 9.58 -1.73 2.87
CA TYR A 6 9.46 -1.32 1.48
C TYR A 6 9.42 0.19 1.42
N ASP A 7 10.20 0.77 0.51
CA ASP A 7 10.23 2.20 0.31
C ASP A 7 9.09 2.63 -0.61
N ILE A 8 8.42 3.73 -0.25
CA ILE A 8 7.34 4.32 -1.03
C ILE A 8 7.89 5.53 -1.77
N PHE A 9 7.67 5.55 -3.09
CA PHE A 9 8.05 6.63 -3.98
C PHE A 9 6.81 7.23 -4.63
N LEU A 10 6.81 8.56 -4.76
CA LEU A 10 5.85 9.29 -5.57
C LEU A 10 6.64 10.20 -6.52
N ASP A 11 6.37 10.10 -7.82
CA ASP A 11 7.15 10.79 -8.87
C ASP A 11 8.67 10.55 -8.75
N ASN A 12 9.06 9.31 -8.45
CA ASN A 12 10.45 8.89 -8.21
C ASN A 12 11.13 9.56 -7.00
N LYS A 13 10.40 10.31 -6.17
CA LYS A 13 10.89 10.82 -4.89
C LYS A 13 10.44 9.89 -3.78
N LYS A 14 11.37 9.43 -2.93
CA LYS A 14 11.02 8.69 -1.72
C LYS A 14 10.20 9.58 -0.80
N ILE A 15 9.00 9.12 -0.45
CA ILE A 15 8.08 9.84 0.46
C ILE A 15 7.85 9.10 1.77
N GLY A 16 8.26 7.84 1.88
CA GLY A 16 8.04 7.06 3.09
C GLY A 16 8.36 5.59 2.95
N ALA A 17 7.71 4.77 3.79
CA ALA A 17 7.81 3.33 3.77
C ALA A 17 6.57 2.62 4.32
N THR A 18 6.46 1.32 4.03
CA THR A 18 5.47 0.39 4.60
C THR A 18 6.12 -0.97 4.88
N ALA A 19 5.49 -1.78 5.72
CA ALA A 19 5.89 -3.17 5.95
C ALA A 19 5.09 -4.19 5.12
N LEU A 20 3.98 -3.76 4.50
CA LEU A 20 3.03 -4.65 3.80
C LEU A 20 2.66 -5.88 4.64
N GLU A 21 2.34 -5.63 5.92
CA GLU A 21 2.17 -6.65 6.95
C GLU A 21 0.87 -7.47 6.86
N LYS A 22 -0.03 -7.12 5.93
CA LYS A 22 -1.29 -7.83 5.68
C LYS A 22 -1.44 -8.18 4.20
N ALA A 23 -2.29 -9.16 3.91
CA ALA A 23 -2.54 -9.61 2.54
C ALA A 23 -3.87 -10.35 2.38
N ASP A 24 -4.38 -10.34 1.16
CA ASP A 24 -5.29 -11.35 0.60
C ASP A 24 -4.51 -12.09 -0.50
N ALA A 25 -3.91 -13.21 -0.13
CA ALA A 25 -2.98 -13.94 -0.99
C ALA A 25 -3.65 -14.47 -2.27
N PRO A 26 -4.84 -15.11 -2.25
CA PRO A 26 -5.53 -15.54 -3.46
C PRO A 26 -5.77 -14.43 -4.48
N MET A 27 -6.02 -13.21 -4.03
CA MET A 27 -6.30 -12.05 -4.88
C MET A 27 -5.04 -11.27 -5.28
N GLY A 28 -3.86 -11.70 -4.83
CA GLY A 28 -2.60 -10.98 -5.05
C GLY A 28 -2.62 -9.59 -4.42
N VAL A 29 -3.28 -9.42 -3.27
CA VAL A 29 -3.37 -8.13 -2.58
C VAL A 29 -2.42 -8.12 -1.39
N VAL A 30 -1.59 -7.07 -1.30
CA VAL A 30 -0.79 -6.77 -0.11
C VAL A 30 -1.07 -5.35 0.35
N PHE A 31 -1.12 -5.16 1.66
CA PHE A 31 -1.44 -3.87 2.24
C PHE A 31 -0.81 -3.71 3.62
N GLY A 32 -0.67 -2.48 4.06
CA GLY A 32 -0.06 -2.20 5.35
C GLY A 32 0.04 -0.72 5.65
N ARG A 33 0.37 -0.43 6.90
CA ARG A 33 0.48 0.95 7.37
C ARG A 33 1.56 1.72 6.59
N VAL A 34 1.25 2.97 6.27
CA VAL A 34 2.16 3.94 5.67
C VAL A 34 2.81 4.78 6.75
N THR A 35 4.10 5.04 6.60
CA THR A 35 4.80 6.12 7.30
C THR A 35 5.47 7.00 6.26
N LEU A 36 4.95 8.21 6.07
CA LEU A 36 5.55 9.24 5.24
C LEU A 36 6.52 10.13 6.03
N ASP A 37 7.61 10.49 5.37
CA ASP A 37 8.69 11.28 5.93
C ASP A 37 8.46 12.78 5.67
N ASN A 38 8.60 13.62 6.70
CA ASN A 38 8.54 15.08 6.61
C ASN A 38 7.22 15.65 6.02
N ILE A 39 6.10 14.96 6.24
CA ILE A 39 4.76 15.41 5.83
C ILE A 39 3.92 15.63 7.09
N ASN A 40 3.44 16.86 7.28
CA ASN A 40 2.69 17.25 8.49
C ASN A 40 1.22 16.79 8.45
N SER A 41 0.60 16.79 7.26
CA SER A 41 -0.75 16.29 7.01
C SER A 41 -0.70 15.43 5.77
N TYR A 42 -0.99 14.15 5.94
CA TYR A 42 -1.01 13.18 4.85
C TYR A 42 -2.27 13.41 4.02
N TYR A 43 -3.38 13.75 4.67
CA TYR A 43 -4.63 14.17 4.03
C TYR A 43 -4.40 15.34 3.06
N ASP A 44 -3.85 16.47 3.52
CA ASP A 44 -3.64 17.65 2.68
C ASP A 44 -2.65 17.36 1.54
N PHE A 45 -1.61 16.58 1.83
CA PHE A 45 -0.63 16.14 0.84
C PHE A 45 -1.26 15.30 -0.28
N LEU A 46 -1.99 14.24 0.09
CA LEU A 46 -2.64 13.35 -0.87
C LEU A 46 -3.74 14.07 -1.64
N LYS A 47 -4.56 14.88 -0.98
CA LYS A 47 -5.63 15.66 -1.61
C LYS A 47 -5.07 16.63 -2.64
N THR A 48 -4.06 17.41 -2.27
CA THR A 48 -3.39 18.36 -3.18
C THR A 48 -2.79 17.62 -4.38
N TYR A 49 -2.10 16.51 -4.13
CA TYR A 49 -1.50 15.70 -5.18
C TYR A 49 -2.55 15.15 -6.15
N CYS A 50 -3.65 14.60 -5.63
CA CYS A 50 -4.71 14.01 -6.46
C CYS A 50 -5.41 15.06 -7.31
N LEU A 51 -5.76 16.21 -6.73
CA LEU A 51 -6.39 17.32 -7.47
C LEU A 51 -5.46 17.87 -8.56
N THR A 52 -4.16 18.00 -8.26
CA THR A 52 -3.16 18.50 -9.23
C THR A 52 -2.97 17.56 -10.41
N ASN A 53 -3.02 16.25 -10.16
CA ASN A 53 -2.72 15.21 -11.15
C ASN A 53 -3.97 14.53 -11.74
N ASN A 54 -5.17 15.07 -11.50
CA ASN A 54 -6.45 14.51 -11.94
C ASN A 54 -6.68 13.05 -11.52
N ILE A 55 -6.26 12.71 -10.30
CA ILE A 55 -6.50 11.39 -9.70
C ILE A 55 -7.83 11.42 -8.99
N VAL A 56 -8.65 10.40 -9.24
CA VAL A 56 -9.96 10.26 -8.59
C VAL A 56 -9.77 10.05 -7.09
N ILE A 57 -10.46 10.88 -6.30
CA ILE A 57 -10.64 10.68 -4.87
C ILE A 57 -11.95 9.91 -4.69
N ILE A 58 -11.86 8.71 -4.10
CA ILE A 58 -13.01 7.82 -3.89
C ILE A 58 -13.84 8.31 -2.69
N THR A 59 -13.15 8.74 -1.63
CA THR A 59 -13.76 9.20 -0.39
C THR A 59 -13.04 10.45 0.09
N ASP A 60 -13.79 11.48 0.51
CA ASP A 60 -13.24 12.73 1.03
C ASP A 60 -14.14 13.24 2.17
N TYR A 61 -13.65 13.15 3.41
CA TYR A 61 -14.29 13.71 4.59
C TYR A 61 -13.34 14.72 5.25
N PRO A 62 -13.42 16.01 4.89
CA PRO A 62 -12.48 17.03 5.37
C PRO A 62 -12.50 17.26 6.87
N ASP A 63 -13.66 17.15 7.51
CA ASP A 63 -13.81 17.37 8.96
C ASP A 63 -13.02 16.34 9.78
N ASP A 64 -12.99 15.09 9.30
CA ASP A 64 -12.22 13.99 9.89
C ASP A 64 -10.81 13.85 9.29
N LYS A 65 -10.48 14.69 8.29
CA LYS A 65 -9.29 14.56 7.43
C LYS A 65 -9.10 13.13 6.91
N PHE A 66 -10.20 12.48 6.55
CA PHE A 66 -10.19 11.15 5.95
C PHE A 66 -10.22 11.26 4.43
N ILE A 67 -9.33 10.53 3.76
CA ILE A 67 -9.28 10.47 2.31
C ILE A 67 -9.02 9.04 1.85
N GLY A 68 -9.72 8.63 0.79
CA GLY A 68 -9.45 7.39 0.05
C GLY A 68 -9.20 7.72 -1.42
N THR A 69 -8.09 7.23 -1.97
CA THR A 69 -7.69 7.52 -3.36
C THR A 69 -8.01 6.34 -4.28
N ALA A 70 -8.22 6.62 -5.57
CA ALA A 70 -8.18 5.59 -6.59
C ALA A 70 -6.73 5.17 -6.89
N ASN A 71 -6.49 4.46 -7.99
CA ASN A 71 -5.13 4.16 -8.43
C ASN A 71 -4.31 5.44 -8.60
N ILE A 72 -3.10 5.46 -8.02
CA ILE A 72 -2.11 6.54 -8.17
C ILE A 72 -0.98 6.00 -9.06
N PRO A 73 -0.96 6.27 -10.38
CA PRO A 73 -0.02 5.61 -11.31
C PRO A 73 1.47 5.83 -11.02
N ASN A 74 1.81 6.96 -10.38
CA ASN A 74 3.19 7.30 -10.04
C ASN A 74 3.59 6.92 -8.61
N LEU A 75 2.69 6.28 -7.85
CA LEU A 75 2.98 5.76 -6.52
C LEU A 75 3.57 4.36 -6.66
N LYS A 76 4.82 4.20 -6.23
CA LYS A 76 5.56 2.94 -6.33
C LYS A 76 5.97 2.47 -4.95
N VAL A 77 5.89 1.17 -4.74
CA VAL A 77 6.43 0.50 -3.55
C VAL A 77 7.58 -0.38 -4.00
N VAL A 78 8.74 -0.23 -3.38
CA VAL A 78 9.99 -0.85 -3.83
C VAL A 78 10.59 -1.64 -2.66
N ASN A 79 10.98 -2.89 -2.92
CA ASN A 79 11.62 -3.72 -1.92
C ASN A 79 13.10 -3.33 -1.69
N PRO A 80 13.77 -3.88 -0.66
CA PRO A 80 15.17 -3.57 -0.38
C PRO A 80 16.17 -3.86 -1.51
N ASN A 81 15.80 -4.69 -2.49
CA ASN A 81 16.62 -5.00 -3.65
C ASN A 81 16.39 -4.03 -4.83
N GLY A 82 15.54 -3.01 -4.65
CA GLY A 82 15.21 -2.05 -5.70
C GLY A 82 14.14 -2.55 -6.68
N ILE A 83 13.44 -3.65 -6.36
CA ILE A 83 12.38 -4.22 -7.21
C ILE A 83 11.04 -3.62 -6.81
N GLU A 84 10.32 -3.07 -7.79
CA GLU A 84 8.97 -2.55 -7.61
C GLU A 84 7.96 -3.68 -7.40
N ILE A 85 7.09 -3.53 -6.40
CA ILE A 85 5.95 -4.39 -6.15
C ILE A 85 4.81 -3.94 -7.08
N LYS A 86 4.76 -4.50 -8.29
CA LYS A 86 3.77 -4.12 -9.29
C LYS A 86 2.45 -4.85 -9.10
N GLY A 87 1.38 -4.09 -8.91
CA GLY A 87 -0.01 -4.55 -9.00
C GLY A 87 -0.78 -3.82 -10.10
N GLU A 88 -2.05 -4.16 -10.25
CA GLU A 88 -3.00 -3.48 -11.15
C GLU A 88 -3.42 -2.11 -10.60
N VAL A 89 -3.52 -2.00 -9.27
CA VAL A 89 -3.92 -0.78 -8.56
C VAL A 89 -3.02 -0.58 -7.35
N THR A 90 -2.56 0.65 -7.14
CA THR A 90 -1.92 1.09 -5.90
C THR A 90 -2.61 2.35 -5.40
N ASN A 91 -3.18 2.29 -4.19
CA ASN A 91 -3.90 3.39 -3.58
C ASN A 91 -3.48 3.59 -2.13
N ILE A 92 -3.82 4.76 -1.58
CA ILE A 92 -3.70 5.07 -0.16
C ILE A 92 -5.05 5.55 0.36
N GLU A 93 -5.41 5.10 1.55
CA GLU A 93 -6.53 5.63 2.31
C GLU A 93 -6.18 5.80 3.80
N GLY A 94 -6.89 6.67 4.50
CA GLY A 94 -6.72 6.86 5.93
C GLY A 94 -7.05 8.27 6.41
N MET A 95 -6.69 8.55 7.66
CA MET A 95 -6.91 9.82 8.33
C MET A 95 -5.71 10.27 9.16
N ASP A 96 -5.47 11.58 9.22
CA ASP A 96 -4.32 12.17 9.91
C ASP A 96 -4.26 11.82 11.41
N ASP A 97 -5.42 11.72 12.07
CA ASP A 97 -5.53 11.44 13.50
C ASP A 97 -5.48 9.92 13.83
N ASP A 98 -5.30 9.04 12.83
CA ASP A 98 -5.14 7.59 13.01
C ASP A 98 -4.00 7.04 12.13
N VAL A 99 -4.33 6.19 11.15
CA VAL A 99 -3.36 5.55 10.26
C VAL A 99 -3.76 5.74 8.80
N PHE A 100 -2.74 5.83 7.96
CA PHE A 100 -2.87 5.62 6.52
C PHE A 100 -2.40 4.21 6.16
N GLU A 101 -3.12 3.58 5.25
CA GLU A 101 -2.82 2.27 4.69
C GLU A 101 -2.60 2.39 3.19
N ILE A 102 -1.57 1.71 2.68
CA ILE A 102 -1.34 1.56 1.25
C ILE A 102 -1.77 0.16 0.84
N THR A 103 -2.52 0.07 -0.24
CA THR A 103 -2.98 -1.20 -0.81
C THR A 103 -2.46 -1.35 -2.22
N ILE A 104 -1.83 -2.50 -2.50
CA ILE A 104 -1.43 -2.92 -3.84
C ILE A 104 -2.26 -4.16 -4.20
N SER A 105 -3.14 -4.02 -5.17
CA SER A 105 -4.03 -5.10 -5.62
C SER A 105 -3.55 -5.72 -6.92
N GLY A 106 -3.75 -7.02 -7.10
CA GLY A 106 -3.45 -7.72 -8.34
C GLY A 106 -1.95 -7.87 -8.62
N VAL A 107 -1.13 -8.03 -7.57
CA VAL A 107 0.28 -8.41 -7.73
C VAL A 107 0.33 -9.84 -8.31
N PRO A 108 1.01 -10.05 -9.45
CA PRO A 108 0.92 -11.31 -10.18
C PRO A 108 1.70 -12.43 -9.50
N TYR A 109 1.21 -13.66 -9.66
CA TYR A 109 1.99 -14.87 -9.41
C TYR A 109 2.90 -15.17 -10.62
N PRO A 110 4.11 -15.74 -10.42
CA PRO A 110 4.64 -16.28 -9.16
C PRO A 110 5.27 -15.23 -8.21
N PHE A 111 5.44 -14.00 -8.66
CA PHE A 111 6.15 -12.96 -7.90
C PHE A 111 5.56 -12.73 -6.50
N PHE A 112 4.23 -12.71 -6.35
CA PHE A 112 3.59 -12.57 -5.05
C PHE A 112 4.06 -13.65 -4.05
N GLU A 113 4.08 -14.91 -4.45
CA GLU A 113 4.50 -16.03 -3.58
C GLU A 113 5.98 -15.95 -3.23
N GLU A 114 6.81 -15.58 -4.20
CA GLU A 114 8.25 -15.45 -4.01
C GLU A 114 8.60 -14.29 -3.06
N GLU A 115 7.92 -13.15 -3.19
CA GLU A 115 8.18 -11.96 -2.40
C GLU A 115 7.51 -12.01 -1.00
N PHE A 116 6.32 -12.62 -0.92
CA PHE A 116 5.50 -12.72 0.29
C PHE A 116 5.16 -14.17 0.70
N PRO A 117 6.14 -15.08 0.85
CA PRO A 117 5.88 -16.50 1.13
C PRO A 117 5.18 -16.70 2.49
N HIS A 118 5.38 -15.77 3.42
CA HIS A 118 4.72 -15.80 4.73
C HIS A 118 3.21 -15.54 4.63
N HIS A 119 2.77 -14.65 3.75
CA HIS A 119 1.34 -14.39 3.50
C HIS A 119 0.65 -15.59 2.87
N VAL A 120 1.29 -16.21 1.88
CA VAL A 120 0.80 -17.45 1.26
C VAL A 120 0.73 -18.58 2.28
N LYS A 121 1.76 -18.73 3.14
CA LYS A 121 1.76 -19.73 4.21
C LYS A 121 0.63 -19.50 5.22
N ILE A 122 0.43 -18.26 5.68
CA ILE A 122 -0.63 -17.92 6.63
C ILE A 122 -2.00 -18.28 6.05
N TYR A 123 -2.26 -17.93 4.78
CA TYR A 123 -3.50 -18.29 4.10
C TYR A 123 -3.68 -19.81 4.02
N ASN A 124 -2.68 -20.55 3.53
CA ASN A 124 -2.76 -22.01 3.40
C ASN A 124 -2.93 -22.72 4.74
N ASP A 125 -2.32 -22.20 5.81
CA ASP A 125 -2.43 -22.78 7.15
C ASP A 125 -3.87 -22.71 7.70
N GLN A 126 -4.69 -21.75 7.27
CA GLN A 126 -6.10 -21.64 7.70
C GLN A 126 -6.96 -22.85 7.30
N PHE A 127 -6.55 -23.61 6.27
CA PHE A 127 -7.29 -24.74 5.74
C PHE A 127 -6.72 -26.10 6.15
N LYS A 128 -5.62 -26.14 6.90
CA LYS A 128 -4.93 -27.40 7.27
C LYS A 128 -5.73 -28.28 8.24
N ASP A 129 -6.56 -27.67 9.09
CA ASP A 129 -7.37 -28.39 10.07
C ASP A 129 -8.80 -28.70 9.56
N ILE A 130 -9.09 -28.41 8.29
CA ILE A 130 -10.39 -28.63 7.64
C ILE A 130 -10.38 -29.92 6.79
N GLN A 131 -9.34 -30.75 6.93
CA GLN A 131 -9.13 -31.96 6.12
C GLN A 131 -9.35 -33.25 6.90
#